data_AF-A0A401TM30-F1
#
_entry.id   AF-A0A401TM30-F1
#
_cell.length_a   1.000
_cell.length_b   1.000
_cell.length_c   1.000
_cell.angle_alpha   90.00
_cell.angle_beta   90.00
_cell.angle_gamma   90.00
#
_symmetry.space_group_name_H-M   'P 1'
#
loop_
_entity.id
_entity.type
_entity.pdbx_description
1 polymer ?
#
loop_
_entity_poly.entity_id
_entity_poly.type
_entity_poly.pdbx_seq_one_letter_code
_entity_poly.pdbx_strand_id
1 'polypeptide(L)' 'MAVDLSMPVLVVDDYSTMIRIIRNLLKQLGFENID' A
#
# COMPACT_ATOMS: atom_id res chain seq x y z
N MET A 1 3.98 -6.55 18.90
CA MET A 1 2.80 -6.93 18.11
C MET A 1 3.21 -6.86 16.64
N ALA A 2 2.95 -7.91 15.86
CA ALA A 2 3.22 -7.90 14.42
C ALA A 2 2.08 -7.17 13.69
N VAL A 3 2.41 -6.50 12.58
CA VAL A 3 1.40 -5.89 11.69
C VAL A 3 0.75 -7.00 10.87
N ASP A 4 -0.59 -6.99 10.79
CA ASP A 4 -1.34 -7.86 9.90
C ASP A 4 -1.28 -7.32 8.47
N LEU A 5 -0.69 -8.08 7.56
CA LEU A 5 -0.51 -7.66 6.16
C LEU A 5 -1.79 -7.80 5.32
N SER A 6 -2.82 -8.44 5.85
CA SER A 6 -4.13 -8.55 5.22
C SER A 6 -5.03 -7.35 5.52
N MET A 7 -4.63 -6.42 6.38
CA MET A 7 -5.42 -5.23 6.68
C MET A 7 -5.57 -4.31 5.44
N PRO A 8 -6.75 -3.68 5.22
CA PRO A 8 -6.92 -2.71 4.14
C PRO A 8 -6.07 -1.45 4.34
N VAL A 9 -5.42 -0.99 3.28
CA VAL A 9 -4.59 0.23 3.26
C VAL A 9 -5.07 1.15 2.14
N LEU A 10 -5.45 2.39 2.47
CA LEU A 10 -5.83 3.41 1.50
C LEU A 10 -4.67 4.39 1.27
N VAL A 11 -4.21 4.53 0.03
CA VAL A 11 -3.15 5.48 -0.34
C VAL A 11 -3.77 6.67 -1.08
N VAL A 12 -3.73 7.85 -0.46
CA VAL A 12 -4.28 9.10 -1.02
C VAL A 12 -3.18 10.12 -1.23
N ASP A 13 -3.02 10.57 -2.47
CA ASP A 13 -2.10 11.63 -2.88
C ASP A 13 -2.69 12.33 -4.12
N ASP A 14 -2.24 13.52 -4.48
CA ASP A 14 -2.66 14.23 -5.69
C ASP A 14 -1.90 13.77 -6.95
N TYR A 15 -0.74 13.13 -6.75
CA TYR A 15 0.09 12.66 -7.84
C TYR A 15 -0.02 11.15 -8.07
N SER A 16 -0.66 10.76 -9.18
CA SER A 16 -0.90 9.35 -9.54
C SER A 16 0.36 8.49 -9.62
N THR A 17 1.51 9.10 -9.94
CA THR A 17 2.80 8.40 -9.96
C THR A 17 3.25 8.01 -8.55
N MET A 18 3.05 8.88 -7.55
CA MET A 18 3.43 8.60 -6.16
C MET A 18 2.55 7.50 -5.56
N ILE A 19 1.25 7.55 -5.81
CA ILE A 19 0.32 6.48 -5.42
C ILE A 19 0.81 5.14 -5.97
N ARG A 20 1.21 5.10 -7.24
CA ARG A 20 1.69 3.88 -7.90
C ARG A 20 3.02 3.39 -7.32
N ILE A 21 3.95 4.29 -7.00
CA ILE A 21 5.22 3.95 -6.32
C ILE A 21 4.94 3.33 -4.95
N ILE A 22 4.11 3.98 -4.12
CA ILE A 22 3.78 3.49 -2.78
C ILE A 22 3.07 2.14 -2.83
N ARG A 23 2.06 1.98 -3.71
CA ARG A 23 1.38 0.68 -3.88
C ARG A 23 2.34 -0.44 -4.24
N ASN A 24 3.32 -0.19 -5.12
CA ASN A 24 4.30 -1.19 -5.50
C ASN A 24 5.23 -1.58 -4.35
N LEU A 25 5.66 -0.60 -3.55
CA LEU A 25 6.48 -0.85 -2.36
C LEU A 25 5.70 -1.66 -1.31
N LEU A 26 4.45 -1.29 -1.04
CA LEU A 26 3.59 -2.02 -0.11
C LEU A 26 3.34 -3.47 -0.57
N LYS A 27 3.14 -3.69 -1.87
CA LYS A 27 3.05 -5.05 -2.43
C LYS A 27 4.33 -5.86 -2.22
N GLN A 28 5.50 -5.26 -2.38
CA GLN A 28 6.79 -5.93 -2.12
C GLN A 28 6.99 -6.28 -0.65
N LEU A 29 6.39 -5.50 0.27
CA LEU A 29 6.38 -5.78 1.70
C LEU A 29 5.33 -6.83 2.12
N GLY A 30 4.49 -7.29 1.19
CA GLY A 30 3.50 -8.35 1.42
C GLY A 30 2.09 -7.86 1.74
N PHE A 31 1.79 -6.57 1.58
CA PHE A 31 0.42 -6.08 1.70
C PHE A 31 -0.42 -6.46 0.48
N GLU A 32 -1.60 -7.04 0.72
CA GLU A 32 -2.47 -7.57 -0.34
C GLU A 32 -3.63 -6.63 -0.68
N ASN A 33 -4.19 -5.96 0.34
CA ASN A 33 -5.40 -5.15 0.23
C ASN A 33 -5.06 -3.65 0.23
N ILE A 34 -4.64 -3.13 -0.93
CA ILE A 34 -4.21 -1.72 -1.07
C ILE A 34 -5.07 -1.00 -2.10
N ASP A 35 -5.77 0.05 -1.65
CA ASP A 35 -6.70 0.87 -2.44
C ASP A 35 -6.25 2.33 -2.64
#